data_AF-A0A833GYW3-F1
#
_entry.id   AF-A0A833GYW3-F1
#
_cell.length_a   1.000
_cell.length_b   1.000
_cell.length_c   1.000
_cell.angle_alpha   90.00
_cell.angle_beta   90.00
_cell.angle_gamma   90.00
#
_symmetry.space_group_name_H-M   'P 1'
#
loop_
_entity.id
_entity.type
_entity.pdbx_description
1 polymer ?
#
loop_
_entity_poly.entity_id
_entity_poly.type
_entity_poly.pdbx_seq_one_letter_code
_entity_poly.pdbx_strand_id
1 'polypeptide(L)'
;MIDFLKKLLPVANMDEDEPVPAVRSEAVAAWSIPDRYRIKKADDGSVLTCLESPNLVVRVQKGRVVSAPNARKSPERTIFLDGAAGGEPFMDHDRQIYNLDHHEGVERSFTLSTCEQSLVMVRKGLNLKDKNWTIYANEPDLDTVLAIWILLNHLHITPERSHVLGEIVPLIRLEGIIDALGLEHIDLLAFPPELLERTRRRLEKLREEELTLKKEGKWNDLDYTSYTYGMLKKIDNVIFRVQDFRDFKGVVEVARADITETDAAVVYHCDMGIYELEEYLTKLYGKKPTFIILQKDRRHYTIRKGDMFSPLKLDRIYERLNLFDPAVSGQDAENRWGGSGDIGGSPRGTGTGLSATRIVRLCREAFEEIDSVTRLKLLGRAAIYGVIPQLLGWMSMVAGLFFSPFERFLTEPMLGLSTGFFTFLVTLTVVAFYFSEIRRSPTSYGLRLPVGWDWLRFLPVSVLAGVIGGSWLTLQYNLNGGGLEWLFGALILPVMTALLYFGGIHGNLVPHFLIQRFRGPFFISSPAIFAAVAFACGSAFLPVSTVSLFDFLQPTTIPGIDSEHLDLIGKVMLLPVYFVYGLSLSVIRERTESILPVIGIHTTLTAMLFFFL
;
A
#
# COMPACT_ATOMS: atom_id res chain seq x y z
N MET A 1 -28.97 -8.34 -16.69
CA MET A 1 -27.91 -7.32 -16.94
C MET A 1 -27.07 -7.06 -15.69
N ILE A 2 -27.66 -6.77 -14.53
CA ILE A 2 -26.94 -6.59 -13.24
C ILE A 2 -26.20 -7.88 -12.80
N ASP A 3 -26.83 -9.05 -12.92
CA ASP A 3 -26.17 -10.34 -12.61
C ASP A 3 -25.09 -10.76 -13.63
N PHE A 4 -25.16 -10.22 -14.85
CA PHE A 4 -24.14 -10.42 -15.87
C PHE A 4 -22.90 -9.55 -15.59
N LEU A 5 -23.11 -8.32 -15.12
CA LEU A 5 -22.04 -7.43 -14.63
C LEU A 5 -21.33 -7.97 -13.38
N LYS A 6 -22.07 -8.61 -12.45
CA LYS A 6 -21.47 -9.27 -11.28
C LYS A 6 -20.55 -10.44 -11.64
N LYS A 7 -20.80 -11.14 -12.74
CA LYS A 7 -19.97 -12.27 -13.22
C LYS A 7 -18.73 -11.83 -14.02
N LEU A 8 -18.70 -10.59 -14.53
CA LEU A 8 -17.59 -10.03 -15.31
C LEU A 8 -16.53 -9.30 -14.46
N LEU A 9 -16.89 -8.92 -13.22
CA LEU A 9 -15.96 -8.38 -12.24
C LEU A 9 -15.15 -9.52 -11.62
N PRO A 10 -13.81 -9.56 -11.77
CA PRO A 10 -13.02 -10.52 -11.02
C PRO A 10 -13.17 -10.24 -9.53
N VAL A 11 -13.48 -11.29 -8.76
CA VAL A 11 -13.08 -11.35 -7.36
C VAL A 11 -11.57 -11.15 -7.39
N ALA A 12 -11.08 -9.99 -6.94
CA ALA A 12 -9.66 -9.80 -6.73
C ALA A 12 -9.18 -11.00 -5.90
N ASN A 13 -8.11 -11.67 -6.35
CA ASN A 13 -7.43 -12.64 -5.51
C ASN A 13 -7.20 -11.93 -4.18
N MET A 14 -7.98 -12.31 -3.17
CA MET A 14 -7.75 -11.86 -1.82
C MET A 14 -6.38 -12.41 -1.50
N ASP A 15 -5.44 -11.53 -1.16
CA ASP A 15 -4.25 -11.96 -0.42
C ASP A 15 -4.80 -12.85 0.71
N GLU A 16 -4.35 -14.11 0.77
CA GLU A 16 -4.80 -15.04 1.80
C GLU A 16 -4.47 -14.41 3.15
N ASP A 17 -5.47 -13.76 3.77
CA ASP A 17 -5.31 -13.04 5.01
C ASP A 17 -4.79 -14.03 6.07
N GLU A 18 -3.65 -13.70 6.68
CA GLU A 18 -3.26 -14.34 7.92
C GLU A 18 -4.43 -14.26 8.92
N PRO A 19 -4.71 -15.34 9.68
CA PRO A 19 -5.70 -15.28 10.73
C PRO A 19 -5.41 -14.10 11.64
N VAL A 20 -6.46 -13.35 12.01
CA VAL A 20 -6.31 -12.28 13.01
C VAL A 20 -5.68 -12.93 14.22
N PRO A 21 -4.47 -12.50 14.63
CA PRO A 21 -3.73 -13.19 15.68
C PRO A 21 -4.57 -13.13 16.95
N ALA A 22 -4.91 -14.28 17.51
CA ALA A 22 -5.70 -14.34 18.73
C ALA A 22 -4.97 -13.56 19.84
N VAL A 23 -5.61 -12.49 20.35
CA VAL A 23 -5.10 -11.71 21.49
C VAL A 23 -4.98 -12.59 22.74
N ARG A 24 -5.81 -13.63 22.80
CA ARG A 24 -5.82 -14.67 23.83
C ARG A 24 -6.06 -16.02 23.17
N SER A 25 -5.16 -16.99 23.37
CA SER A 25 -5.60 -18.38 23.25
C SER A 25 -6.71 -18.58 24.27
N GLU A 26 -7.75 -19.33 23.91
CA GLU A 26 -8.82 -19.73 24.81
C GLU A 26 -8.25 -20.10 26.19
N ALA A 27 -8.73 -19.40 27.23
CA ALA A 27 -8.46 -19.63 28.64
C ALA A 27 -6.98 -19.88 29.01
N VAL A 28 -6.11 -18.88 28.83
CA VAL A 28 -4.90 -18.81 29.68
C VAL A 28 -5.38 -18.55 31.11
N ALA A 29 -5.35 -19.58 31.96
CA ALA A 29 -5.66 -19.46 33.37
C ALA A 29 -4.89 -18.26 33.94
N ALA A 30 -5.52 -17.46 34.82
CA ALA A 30 -4.99 -16.21 35.39
C ALA A 30 -3.67 -16.35 36.20
N TRP A 31 -2.98 -17.49 36.09
CA TRP A 31 -1.86 -17.96 36.89
C TRP A 31 -0.63 -18.37 36.06
N SER A 32 -0.61 -18.18 34.74
CA SER A 32 0.57 -18.46 33.90
C SER A 32 1.14 -17.21 33.23
N ILE A 33 2.45 -17.22 32.99
CA ILE A 33 3.14 -16.17 32.23
C ILE A 33 2.55 -16.09 30.81
N PRO A 34 2.20 -14.90 30.30
CA PRO A 34 1.63 -14.75 28.98
C PRO A 34 2.62 -15.17 27.89
N ASP A 35 2.09 -15.69 26.79
CA ASP A 35 2.91 -15.95 25.61
C ASP A 35 3.14 -14.66 24.82
N ARG A 36 4.36 -14.10 24.94
CA ARG A 36 4.73 -12.79 24.40
C ARG A 36 5.57 -12.84 23.12
N TYR A 37 6.04 -14.00 22.71
CA TYR A 37 6.87 -14.14 21.53
C TYR A 37 6.01 -14.54 20.32
N ARG A 38 6.36 -14.10 19.12
CA ARG A 38 5.63 -14.43 17.89
C ARG A 38 6.59 -14.74 16.76
N ILE A 39 6.30 -15.79 16.01
CA ILE A 39 6.95 -16.12 14.75
C ILE A 39 6.08 -15.54 13.63
N LYS A 40 6.66 -14.68 12.78
CA LYS A 40 6.02 -14.10 11.60
C LYS A 40 6.72 -14.60 10.34
N LYS A 41 6.00 -14.76 9.24
CA LYS A 41 6.62 -15.01 7.93
C LYS A 41 7.07 -13.67 7.33
N ALA A 42 8.32 -13.62 6.84
CA ALA A 42 8.86 -12.52 6.06
C ALA A 42 9.41 -13.05 4.72
N ASP A 43 9.68 -12.13 3.79
CA ASP A 43 10.15 -12.46 2.43
C ASP A 43 11.44 -13.30 2.43
N ASP A 44 12.26 -13.16 3.47
CA ASP A 44 13.57 -13.78 3.67
C ASP A 44 13.59 -14.83 4.81
N GLY A 45 12.42 -15.40 5.14
CA GLY A 45 12.25 -16.48 6.12
C GLY A 45 11.38 -16.11 7.31
N SER A 46 11.30 -16.99 8.31
CA SER A 46 10.61 -16.71 9.56
C SER A 46 11.40 -15.72 10.42
N VAL A 47 10.69 -14.83 11.10
CA VAL A 47 11.26 -13.87 12.07
C VAL A 47 10.61 -14.01 13.42
N LEU A 48 11.38 -13.78 14.47
CA LEU A 48 10.93 -13.80 15.85
C LEU A 48 10.79 -12.38 16.39
N THR A 49 9.68 -12.09 17.05
CA THR A 49 9.36 -10.78 17.65
C THR A 49 8.80 -10.95 19.05
N CYS A 50 8.89 -9.91 19.88
CA CYS A 50 8.28 -9.85 21.22
C CYS A 50 7.19 -8.79 21.25
N LEU A 51 6.04 -9.06 21.88
CA LEU A 51 4.92 -8.12 21.97
C LEU A 51 5.25 -6.85 22.79
N GLU A 52 6.21 -6.92 23.72
CA GLU A 52 6.66 -5.74 24.47
C GLU A 52 7.75 -4.95 23.74
N SER A 53 8.46 -5.58 22.79
CA SER A 53 9.51 -4.98 21.96
C SER A 53 9.33 -5.32 20.47
N PRO A 54 8.20 -4.93 19.85
CA PRO A 54 7.84 -5.32 18.48
C PRO A 54 8.72 -4.65 17.41
N ASN A 55 9.42 -3.58 17.78
CA ASN A 55 10.41 -2.89 16.97
C ASN A 55 11.74 -3.67 16.83
N LEU A 56 11.92 -4.76 17.57
CA LEU A 56 13.07 -5.66 17.47
C LEU A 56 12.68 -6.90 16.68
N VAL A 57 13.37 -7.15 15.57
CA VAL A 57 13.18 -8.32 14.73
C VAL A 57 14.40 -9.23 14.85
N VAL A 58 14.18 -10.47 15.25
CA VAL A 58 15.24 -11.47 15.42
C VAL A 58 15.18 -12.48 14.27
N ARG A 59 16.34 -12.73 13.67
CA ARG A 59 16.55 -13.63 12.54
C ARG A 59 17.57 -14.68 12.93
N VAL A 60 17.10 -15.90 13.19
CA VAL A 60 17.96 -17.04 13.50
C VAL A 60 18.12 -17.86 12.22
N GLN A 61 19.24 -17.65 11.52
CA GLN A 61 19.48 -18.19 10.18
C GLN A 61 20.65 -19.17 10.22
N LYS A 62 20.32 -20.46 10.13
CA LYS A 62 21.29 -21.56 10.21
C LYS A 62 22.49 -21.34 9.27
N GLY A 63 23.70 -21.37 9.82
CA GLY A 63 24.95 -21.28 9.06
C GLY A 63 25.21 -19.93 8.39
N ARG A 64 24.43 -18.89 8.72
CA ARG A 64 24.68 -17.53 8.22
C ARG A 64 25.94 -16.98 8.87
N VAL A 65 26.93 -16.65 8.05
CA VAL A 65 28.09 -15.86 8.47
C VAL A 65 28.28 -14.74 7.47
N VAL A 66 28.09 -13.50 7.91
CA VAL A 66 28.35 -12.31 7.09
C VAL A 66 29.83 -11.93 7.25
N SER A 67 30.57 -11.73 6.16
CA SER A 67 31.99 -11.31 6.29
C SER A 67 32.12 -9.96 7.01
N ALA A 68 33.22 -9.75 7.75
CA ALA A 68 33.45 -8.52 8.52
C ALA A 68 33.22 -7.22 7.71
N PRO A 69 33.72 -7.08 6.46
CA PRO A 69 33.48 -5.89 5.66
C PRO A 69 32.01 -5.68 5.28
N ASN A 70 31.25 -6.77 5.10
CA ASN A 70 29.83 -6.72 4.77
C ASN A 70 28.99 -6.44 6.02
N ALA A 71 29.38 -6.96 7.18
CA ALA A 71 28.74 -6.64 8.46
C ALA A 71 28.82 -5.13 8.72
N ARG A 72 29.99 -4.51 8.55
CA ARG A 72 30.20 -3.05 8.68
C ARG A 72 29.42 -2.22 7.66
N LYS A 73 29.01 -2.81 6.53
CA LYS A 73 28.18 -2.16 5.49
C LYS A 73 26.69 -2.51 5.58
N SER A 74 26.29 -3.27 6.58
CA SER A 74 24.90 -3.67 6.76
C SER A 74 23.97 -2.47 7.00
N PRO A 75 22.65 -2.64 6.87
CA PRO A 75 21.70 -1.58 7.22
C PRO A 75 21.93 -1.06 8.64
N GLU A 76 21.61 0.20 8.88
CA GLU A 76 21.71 0.79 10.21
C GLU A 76 20.86 0.01 11.22
N ARG A 77 21.28 0.04 12.50
CA ARG A 77 20.56 -0.62 13.61
C ARG A 77 20.52 -2.14 13.48
N THR A 78 21.68 -2.71 13.14
CA THR A 78 21.86 -4.16 13.01
C THR A 78 22.76 -4.68 14.13
N ILE A 79 22.35 -5.77 14.79
CA ILE A 79 23.14 -6.47 15.80
C ILE A 79 23.43 -7.88 15.30
N PHE A 80 24.68 -8.27 15.26
CA PHE A 80 25.12 -9.64 15.00
C PHE A 80 25.50 -10.30 16.32
N LEU A 81 24.94 -11.48 16.56
CA LEU A 81 25.20 -12.31 17.72
C LEU A 81 26.02 -13.51 17.29
N ASP A 82 27.05 -13.81 18.09
CA ASP A 82 27.75 -15.09 18.13
C ASP A 82 28.03 -15.75 16.77
N GLY A 83 29.12 -15.35 16.11
CA GLY A 83 29.50 -15.88 14.80
C GLY A 83 28.56 -15.55 13.62
N ALA A 84 27.44 -14.82 13.81
CA ALA A 84 26.58 -14.39 12.70
C ALA A 84 27.27 -13.38 11.75
N ALA A 85 28.28 -12.69 12.25
CA ALA A 85 29.24 -11.92 11.46
C ALA A 85 30.66 -12.39 11.78
N GLY A 86 31.47 -12.56 10.75
CA GLY A 86 32.88 -12.89 10.91
C GLY A 86 33.71 -11.68 11.29
N GLY A 87 34.89 -11.96 11.86
CA GLY A 87 35.84 -10.99 12.38
C GLY A 87 35.59 -10.59 13.83
N GLU A 88 36.46 -9.74 14.36
CA GLU A 88 36.42 -9.31 15.76
C GLU A 88 35.14 -8.51 16.11
N PRO A 89 34.76 -8.46 17.40
CA PRO A 89 33.69 -7.62 17.90
C PRO A 89 33.96 -6.15 17.60
N PHE A 90 32.91 -5.43 17.21
CA PHE A 90 33.02 -4.01 16.92
C PHE A 90 31.72 -3.28 17.23
N MET A 91 31.88 -1.97 17.44
CA MET A 91 30.77 -1.05 17.61
C MET A 91 30.91 0.13 16.66
N ASP A 92 29.99 0.24 15.70
CA ASP A 92 29.80 1.42 14.88
C ASP A 92 28.63 2.22 15.48
N HIS A 93 28.95 3.25 16.26
CA HIS A 93 27.94 4.07 16.94
C HIS A 93 27.19 5.01 15.99
N ASP A 94 27.83 5.42 14.89
CA ASP A 94 27.23 6.36 13.93
C ASP A 94 26.10 5.67 13.17
N ARG A 95 26.37 4.45 12.67
CA ARG A 95 25.38 3.64 11.93
C ARG A 95 24.60 2.69 12.83
N GLN A 96 24.98 2.61 14.11
CA GLN A 96 24.39 1.72 15.10
C GLN A 96 24.48 0.24 14.69
N ILE A 97 25.67 -0.20 14.25
CA ILE A 97 25.94 -1.60 13.85
C ILE A 97 26.88 -2.23 14.86
N TYR A 98 26.49 -3.38 15.42
CA TYR A 98 27.22 -4.05 16.48
C TYR A 98 27.48 -5.51 16.14
N ASN A 99 28.72 -5.96 16.30
CA ASN A 99 29.09 -7.37 16.28
C ASN A 99 29.48 -7.79 17.71
N LEU A 100 28.72 -8.73 18.29
CA LEU A 100 28.91 -9.23 19.65
C LEU A 100 29.50 -10.64 19.66
N ASP A 101 30.24 -11.01 18.61
CA ASP A 101 30.96 -12.27 18.56
C ASP A 101 31.95 -12.41 19.74
N HIS A 102 32.40 -13.63 20.02
CA HIS A 102 33.49 -13.84 20.97
C HIS A 102 34.40 -15.01 20.56
N HIS A 103 34.27 -15.48 19.32
CA HIS A 103 35.03 -16.61 18.80
C HIS A 103 36.16 -16.20 17.85
N GLU A 104 35.89 -15.27 16.93
CA GLU A 104 36.80 -14.86 15.87
C GLU A 104 37.49 -13.53 16.21
N GLY A 105 38.80 -13.43 15.91
CA GLY A 105 39.55 -12.17 16.04
C GLY A 105 39.76 -11.67 17.48
N VAL A 106 39.49 -12.50 18.49
CA VAL A 106 39.60 -12.14 19.91
C VAL A 106 40.45 -13.13 20.70
N GLU A 107 40.91 -12.67 21.86
CA GLU A 107 41.43 -13.55 22.91
C GLU A 107 40.28 -13.98 23.82
N ARG A 108 39.87 -15.25 23.69
CA ARG A 108 38.71 -15.81 24.40
C ARG A 108 38.88 -15.79 25.93
N SER A 109 40.12 -15.85 26.41
CA SER A 109 40.45 -15.91 27.84
C SER A 109 39.96 -14.70 28.66
N PHE A 110 39.65 -13.58 28.02
CA PHE A 110 39.12 -12.39 28.71
C PHE A 110 38.04 -11.64 27.93
N THR A 111 37.64 -12.16 26.77
CA THR A 111 36.50 -11.61 26.02
C THR A 111 35.22 -12.19 26.62
N LEU A 112 34.28 -11.32 26.96
CA LEU A 112 32.98 -11.73 27.48
C LEU A 112 32.20 -12.53 26.42
N SER A 113 31.41 -13.50 26.86
CA SER A 113 30.44 -14.21 26.02
C SER A 113 29.39 -13.27 25.40
N THR A 114 28.68 -13.72 24.37
CA THR A 114 27.70 -12.90 23.64
C THR A 114 26.55 -12.44 24.55
N CYS A 115 26.09 -13.29 25.48
CA CYS A 115 25.04 -12.91 26.43
C CYS A 115 25.52 -11.86 27.44
N GLU A 116 26.77 -11.96 27.90
CA GLU A 116 27.37 -10.97 28.79
C GLU A 116 27.59 -9.63 28.08
N GLN A 117 28.10 -9.64 26.85
CA GLN A 117 28.22 -8.45 26.02
C GLN A 117 26.86 -7.76 25.83
N SER A 118 25.81 -8.54 25.51
CA SER A 118 24.44 -8.04 25.36
C SER A 118 23.90 -7.39 26.63
N LEU A 119 24.14 -8.01 27.80
CA LEU A 119 23.76 -7.45 29.10
C LEU A 119 24.48 -6.12 29.34
N VAL A 120 25.78 -6.06 29.08
CA VAL A 120 26.58 -4.83 29.23
C VAL A 120 26.02 -3.72 28.34
N MET A 121 25.71 -4.01 27.07
CA MET A 121 25.15 -3.01 26.15
C MET A 121 23.83 -2.43 26.66
N VAL A 122 22.88 -3.28 27.05
CA VAL A 122 21.59 -2.84 27.58
C VAL A 122 21.78 -2.01 28.85
N ARG A 123 22.63 -2.48 29.78
CA ARG A 123 22.90 -1.79 31.06
C ARG A 123 23.66 -0.47 30.90
N LYS A 124 24.47 -0.32 29.84
CA LYS A 124 25.16 0.94 29.52
C LYS A 124 24.31 1.91 28.70
N GLY A 125 23.06 1.57 28.41
CA GLY A 125 22.09 2.50 27.83
C GLY A 125 21.95 2.39 26.31
N LEU A 126 22.19 1.20 25.72
CA LEU A 126 21.79 0.95 24.34
C LEU A 126 20.28 1.23 24.18
N ASN A 127 19.94 2.24 23.37
CA ASN A 127 18.55 2.64 23.16
C ASN A 127 17.85 1.72 22.15
N LEU A 128 17.20 0.69 22.67
CA LEU A 128 16.37 -0.25 21.92
C LEU A 128 14.89 0.15 21.84
N LYS A 129 14.47 1.27 22.46
CA LYS A 129 13.05 1.65 22.53
C LYS A 129 12.54 2.40 21.30
N ASP A 130 13.34 3.35 20.81
CA ASP A 130 12.82 4.39 19.91
C ASP A 130 12.93 4.05 18.41
N LYS A 131 13.68 3.00 18.06
CA LYS A 131 14.05 2.70 16.66
C LYS A 131 13.83 1.23 16.33
N ASN A 132 13.70 0.92 15.04
CA ASN A 132 13.60 -0.45 14.56
C ASN A 132 15.00 -1.08 14.47
N TRP A 133 15.16 -2.28 15.02
CA TRP A 133 16.42 -3.03 15.02
C TRP A 133 16.25 -4.40 14.38
N THR A 134 17.31 -4.87 13.73
CA THR A 134 17.41 -6.25 13.25
C THR A 134 18.54 -6.96 13.97
N ILE A 135 18.24 -8.12 14.55
CA ILE A 135 19.18 -8.97 15.28
C ILE A 135 19.39 -10.24 14.48
N TYR A 136 20.64 -10.57 14.16
CA TYR A 136 21.02 -11.79 13.45
C TYR A 136 21.75 -12.73 14.39
N ALA A 137 21.36 -14.00 14.34
CA ALA A 137 22.02 -15.12 15.00
C ALA A 137 22.16 -16.29 14.00
N ASN A 138 23.21 -17.09 14.12
CA ASN A 138 23.48 -18.21 13.22
C ASN A 138 23.09 -19.56 13.84
N GLU A 139 23.25 -19.73 15.15
CA GLU A 139 22.97 -20.93 15.93
C GLU A 139 22.31 -20.55 17.26
N PRO A 140 21.31 -21.32 17.74
CA PRO A 140 20.58 -21.00 18.96
C PRO A 140 21.11 -21.81 20.15
N ASP A 141 22.41 -21.73 20.45
CA ASP A 141 22.91 -22.22 21.73
C ASP A 141 22.46 -21.34 22.90
N LEU A 142 22.77 -21.76 24.13
CA LEU A 142 22.27 -21.05 25.30
C LEU A 142 22.85 -19.63 25.43
N ASP A 143 24.11 -19.39 25.05
CA ASP A 143 24.71 -18.06 25.06
C ASP A 143 23.96 -17.12 24.11
N THR A 144 23.78 -17.54 22.86
CA THR A 144 23.05 -16.78 21.85
C THR A 144 21.58 -16.56 22.24
N VAL A 145 20.90 -17.58 22.77
CA VAL A 145 19.49 -17.43 23.16
C VAL A 145 19.35 -16.50 24.38
N LEU A 146 20.28 -16.53 25.34
CA LEU A 146 20.30 -15.57 26.44
C LEU A 146 20.55 -14.14 25.93
N ALA A 147 21.45 -13.95 24.97
CA ALA A 147 21.66 -12.67 24.29
C ALA A 147 20.38 -12.14 23.64
N ILE A 148 19.68 -12.99 22.87
CA ILE A 148 18.38 -12.66 22.27
C ILE A 148 17.36 -12.27 23.35
N TRP A 149 17.28 -13.06 24.43
CA TRP A 149 16.35 -12.79 25.53
C TRP A 149 16.61 -11.43 26.16
N ILE A 150 17.88 -11.07 26.40
CA ILE A 150 18.29 -9.78 26.98
C ILE A 150 17.84 -8.61 26.12
N LEU A 151 18.08 -8.68 24.80
CA LEU A 151 17.73 -7.62 23.87
C LEU A 151 16.21 -7.46 23.76
N LEU A 152 15.46 -8.55 23.63
CA LEU A 152 13.99 -8.53 23.57
C LEU A 152 13.35 -8.05 24.88
N ASN A 153 13.95 -8.34 26.03
CA ASN A 153 13.43 -8.01 27.35
C ASN A 153 14.13 -6.81 28.00
N HIS A 154 14.80 -5.95 27.22
CA HIS A 154 15.56 -4.80 27.73
C HIS A 154 14.74 -3.88 28.65
N LEU A 155 13.42 -3.79 28.44
CA LEU A 155 12.49 -3.03 29.29
C LEU A 155 12.39 -3.55 30.74
N HIS A 156 12.76 -4.81 30.98
CA HIS A 156 12.69 -5.44 32.29
C HIS A 156 14.06 -5.48 33.00
N ILE A 157 15.14 -5.11 32.33
CA ILE A 157 16.52 -5.18 32.84
C ILE A 157 16.90 -3.84 33.48
N THR A 158 16.10 -3.39 34.44
CA THR A 158 16.24 -2.08 35.10
C THR A 158 16.51 -2.24 36.60
N PRO A 159 17.13 -1.23 37.26
CA PRO A 159 17.39 -1.30 38.70
C PRO A 159 16.13 -1.47 39.54
N GLU A 160 15.00 -0.92 39.08
CA GLU A 160 13.71 -0.99 39.78
C GLU A 160 13.13 -2.42 39.81
N ARG A 161 13.55 -3.28 38.88
CA ARG A 161 13.20 -4.71 38.82
C ARG A 161 14.35 -5.58 39.33
N SER A 162 14.80 -5.29 40.54
CA SER A 162 15.95 -5.96 41.16
C SER A 162 15.80 -7.48 41.27
N HIS A 163 14.59 -8.02 41.36
CA HIS A 163 14.38 -9.47 41.36
C HIS A 163 14.70 -10.10 40.00
N VAL A 164 14.31 -9.48 38.88
CA VAL A 164 14.63 -9.98 37.53
C VAL A 164 16.14 -10.06 37.37
N LEU A 165 16.85 -9.00 37.75
CA LEU A 165 18.31 -8.96 37.75
C LEU A 165 18.92 -10.05 38.63
N GLY A 166 18.36 -10.27 39.83
CA GLY A 166 18.80 -11.31 40.76
C GLY A 166 18.62 -12.74 40.25
N GLU A 167 17.70 -12.97 39.31
CA GLU A 167 17.48 -14.28 38.69
C GLU A 167 18.31 -14.46 37.41
N ILE A 168 18.38 -13.45 36.54
CA ILE A 168 19.03 -13.58 35.21
C ILE A 168 20.55 -13.39 35.27
N VAL A 169 21.06 -12.44 36.06
CA VAL A 169 22.50 -12.11 36.06
C VAL A 169 23.36 -13.31 36.50
N PRO A 170 23.00 -14.06 37.57
CA PRO A 170 23.77 -15.26 37.92
C PRO A 170 23.81 -16.29 36.79
N LEU A 171 22.70 -16.47 36.08
CA LEU A 171 22.59 -17.41 34.96
C LEU A 171 23.49 -16.98 33.79
N ILE A 172 23.43 -15.70 33.40
CA ILE A 172 24.28 -15.10 32.36
C ILE A 172 25.75 -15.26 32.70
N ARG A 173 26.15 -14.92 33.93
CA ARG A 173 27.55 -15.02 34.35
C ARG A 173 28.05 -16.46 34.34
N LEU A 174 27.23 -17.42 34.81
CA LEU A 174 27.59 -18.82 34.80
C LEU A 174 27.74 -19.35 33.37
N GLU A 175 26.77 -19.11 32.49
CA GLU A 175 26.86 -19.52 31.08
C GLU A 175 28.06 -18.86 30.41
N GLY A 176 28.25 -17.56 30.61
CA GLY A 176 29.36 -16.82 30.00
C GLY A 176 30.75 -17.33 30.40
N ILE A 177 30.94 -17.73 31.66
CA ILE A 177 32.20 -18.39 32.07
C ILE A 177 32.34 -19.77 31.42
N ILE A 178 31.27 -20.56 31.35
CA ILE A 178 31.32 -21.89 30.74
C ILE A 178 31.67 -21.78 29.25
N ASP A 179 31.10 -20.80 28.56
CA ASP A 179 31.22 -20.66 27.13
C ASP A 179 32.52 -19.94 26.70
N ALA A 180 33.00 -18.98 27.49
CA ALA A 180 34.28 -18.31 27.24
C ALA A 180 35.49 -19.12 27.76
N LEU A 181 35.40 -19.72 28.95
CA LEU A 181 36.54 -20.31 29.67
C LEU A 181 36.43 -21.82 29.91
N GLY A 182 35.26 -22.42 29.73
CA GLY A 182 35.04 -23.84 30.02
C GLY A 182 34.55 -24.13 31.44
N LEU A 183 34.18 -25.40 31.67
CA LEU A 183 33.59 -25.88 32.93
C LEU A 183 34.60 -25.89 34.10
N GLU A 184 35.88 -25.98 33.79
CA GLU A 184 37.01 -26.03 34.71
C GLU A 184 37.22 -24.73 35.49
N HIS A 185 36.69 -23.60 34.98
CA HIS A 185 36.92 -22.26 35.51
C HIS A 185 35.68 -21.64 36.17
N ILE A 186 34.67 -22.45 36.49
CA ILE A 186 33.44 -22.01 37.18
C ILE A 186 33.76 -21.39 38.56
N ASP A 187 34.88 -21.76 39.19
CA ASP A 187 35.33 -21.20 40.47
C ASP A 187 35.59 -19.68 40.40
N LEU A 188 35.95 -19.16 39.22
CA LEU A 188 36.19 -17.72 38.98
C LEU A 188 34.92 -16.86 39.14
N LEU A 189 33.73 -17.47 39.14
CA LEU A 189 32.47 -16.75 39.43
C LEU A 189 32.40 -16.22 40.86
N ALA A 190 33.10 -16.89 41.79
CA ALA A 190 33.06 -16.60 43.22
C ALA A 190 31.64 -16.51 43.80
N PHE A 191 30.69 -17.28 43.26
CA PHE A 191 29.32 -17.32 43.78
C PHE A 191 29.27 -18.03 45.14
N PRO A 192 28.38 -17.61 46.05
CA PRO A 192 28.04 -18.41 47.21
C PRO A 192 27.61 -19.83 46.79
N PRO A 193 28.02 -20.90 47.49
CA PRO A 193 27.75 -22.28 47.07
C PRO A 193 26.28 -22.56 46.78
N GLU A 194 25.37 -22.03 47.59
CA GLU A 194 23.92 -22.18 47.39
C GLU A 194 23.43 -21.50 46.09
N LEU A 195 23.97 -20.33 45.76
CA LEU A 195 23.64 -19.61 44.53
C LEU A 195 24.18 -20.36 43.31
N LEU A 196 25.42 -20.84 43.38
CA LEU A 196 26.04 -21.61 42.31
C LEU A 196 25.23 -22.87 42.01
N GLU A 197 24.91 -23.65 43.04
CA GLU A 197 24.15 -24.89 42.90
C GLU A 197 22.74 -24.64 42.34
N ARG A 198 22.05 -23.60 42.83
CA ARG A 198 20.74 -23.21 42.31
C ARG A 198 20.82 -22.78 40.84
N THR A 199 21.84 -22.02 40.46
CA THR A 199 22.02 -21.50 39.10
C THR A 199 22.40 -22.61 38.14
N ARG A 200 23.31 -23.50 38.54
CA ARG A 200 23.71 -24.69 37.77
C ARG A 200 22.51 -25.58 37.45
N ARG A 201 21.67 -25.91 38.44
CA ARG A 201 20.45 -26.73 38.20
C ARG A 201 19.50 -26.10 37.19
N ARG A 202 19.37 -24.76 37.19
CA ARG A 202 18.54 -24.06 36.20
C ARG A 202 19.15 -24.10 34.81
N LEU A 203 20.46 -23.89 34.71
CA LEU A 203 21.20 -23.95 33.47
C LEU A 203 21.13 -25.34 32.84
N GLU A 204 21.36 -26.40 33.63
CA GLU A 204 21.23 -27.80 33.19
C GLU A 204 19.82 -28.09 32.67
N LYS A 205 18.78 -27.62 33.37
CA LYS A 205 17.39 -27.76 32.92
C LYS A 205 17.11 -27.04 31.60
N LEU A 206 17.73 -25.90 31.35
CA LEU A 206 17.60 -25.19 30.07
C LEU A 206 18.33 -25.95 28.94
N ARG A 207 19.49 -26.55 29.23
CA ARG A 207 20.33 -27.26 28.24
C ARG A 207 19.91 -28.71 27.96
N GLU A 208 19.07 -29.31 28.80
CA GLU A 208 18.67 -30.72 28.69
C GLU A 208 18.16 -31.11 27.28
N GLU A 209 17.30 -30.26 26.71
CA GLU A 209 16.76 -30.49 25.36
C GLU A 209 17.84 -30.37 24.29
N GLU A 210 18.68 -29.31 24.35
CA GLU A 210 19.80 -29.09 23.44
C GLU A 210 20.75 -30.29 23.41
N LEU A 211 21.17 -30.75 24.60
CA LEU A 211 22.10 -31.87 24.77
C LEU A 211 21.51 -33.16 24.20
N THR A 212 20.21 -33.38 24.41
CA THR A 212 19.50 -34.55 23.87
C THR A 212 19.45 -34.50 22.34
N LEU A 213 19.10 -33.36 21.75
CA LEU A 213 19.03 -33.17 20.31
C LEU A 213 20.40 -33.30 19.63
N LYS A 214 21.46 -32.77 20.25
CA LYS A 214 22.85 -32.92 19.78
C LYS A 214 23.31 -34.38 19.86
N LYS A 215 23.03 -35.08 20.97
CA LYS A 215 23.36 -36.50 21.14
C LYS A 215 22.64 -37.41 20.14
N GLU A 216 21.40 -37.09 19.78
CA GLU A 216 20.61 -37.82 18.79
C GLU A 216 20.95 -37.44 17.34
N GLY A 217 21.85 -36.48 17.12
CA GLY A 217 22.23 -35.99 15.79
C GLY A 217 21.15 -35.17 15.08
N LYS A 218 20.05 -34.85 15.77
CA LYS A 218 18.89 -34.11 15.21
C LYS A 218 19.07 -32.59 15.22
N TRP A 219 20.09 -32.09 15.91
CA TRP A 219 20.34 -30.65 16.08
C TRP A 219 20.33 -29.90 14.74
N ASN A 220 21.02 -30.45 13.74
CA ASN A 220 21.14 -29.82 12.43
C ASN A 220 19.83 -29.83 11.62
N ASP A 221 18.84 -30.64 11.95
CA ASP A 221 17.59 -30.74 11.17
C ASP A 221 16.46 -29.88 11.74
N LEU A 222 16.72 -29.12 12.81
CA LEU A 222 15.73 -28.29 13.49
C LEU A 222 15.47 -26.96 12.79
N ASP A 223 14.23 -26.48 12.89
CA ASP A 223 13.94 -25.06 12.70
C ASP A 223 14.43 -24.27 13.92
N TYR A 224 15.58 -23.61 13.74
CA TYR A 224 16.23 -22.81 14.77
C TYR A 224 15.33 -21.66 15.28
N THR A 225 14.43 -21.13 14.46
CA THR A 225 13.49 -20.07 14.89
C THR A 225 12.46 -20.62 15.86
N SER A 226 11.87 -21.78 15.55
CA SER A 226 10.92 -22.47 16.43
C SER A 226 11.57 -22.95 17.74
N TYR A 227 12.80 -23.45 17.67
CA TYR A 227 13.56 -23.83 18.86
C TYR A 227 13.84 -22.63 19.78
N THR A 228 14.34 -21.52 19.20
CA THR A 228 14.61 -20.28 19.94
C THR A 228 13.34 -19.76 20.62
N TYR A 229 12.20 -19.74 19.90
CA TYR A 229 10.90 -19.38 20.46
C TYR A 229 10.54 -20.22 21.71
N GLY A 230 10.71 -21.54 21.63
CA GLY A 230 10.47 -22.43 22.76
C GLY A 230 11.40 -22.15 23.94
N MET A 231 12.68 -21.90 23.68
CA MET A 231 13.67 -21.63 24.71
C MET A 231 13.44 -20.28 25.41
N LEU A 232 13.06 -19.23 24.68
CA LEU A 232 12.69 -17.94 25.28
C LEU A 232 11.52 -18.09 26.27
N LYS A 233 10.53 -18.92 25.95
CA LYS A 233 9.43 -19.22 26.88
C LYS A 233 9.90 -19.99 28.11
N LYS A 234 10.86 -20.91 27.97
CA LYS A 234 11.45 -21.61 29.11
C LYS A 234 12.19 -20.63 30.02
N ILE A 235 12.99 -19.73 29.45
CA ILE A 235 13.70 -18.68 30.20
C ILE A 235 12.70 -17.77 30.92
N ASP A 236 11.64 -17.31 30.25
CA ASP A 236 10.59 -16.50 30.88
C ASP A 236 10.03 -17.16 32.16
N ASN A 237 9.77 -18.48 32.11
CA ASN A 237 9.27 -19.24 33.26
C ASN A 237 10.29 -19.43 34.40
N VAL A 238 11.59 -19.28 34.13
CA VAL A 238 12.64 -19.32 35.15
C VAL A 238 12.82 -17.95 35.81
N ILE A 239 12.67 -16.86 35.04
CA ILE A 239 13.07 -15.52 35.43
C ILE A 239 11.90 -14.68 35.94
N PHE A 240 10.77 -14.71 35.26
CA PHE A 240 9.64 -13.84 35.58
C PHE A 240 8.66 -14.48 36.56
N ARG A 241 7.94 -13.61 37.26
CA ARG A 241 6.76 -13.93 38.05
C ARG A 241 5.53 -13.50 37.28
N VAL A 242 4.39 -14.15 37.50
CA VAL A 242 3.10 -13.74 36.91
C VAL A 242 2.78 -12.25 37.20
N GLN A 243 3.22 -11.75 38.36
CA GLN A 243 3.01 -10.37 38.78
C GLN A 243 3.77 -9.34 37.91
N ASP A 244 4.86 -9.75 37.25
CA ASP A 244 5.66 -8.88 36.38
C ASP A 244 4.91 -8.48 35.11
N PHE A 245 3.80 -9.16 34.82
CA PHE A 245 2.95 -9.00 33.64
C PHE A 245 1.53 -8.52 33.97
N ARG A 246 1.27 -7.98 35.18
CA ARG A 246 -0.06 -7.44 35.52
C ARG A 246 -0.56 -6.36 34.54
N ASP A 247 0.37 -5.57 34.03
CA ASP A 247 0.09 -4.49 33.07
C ASP A 247 0.18 -4.94 31.61
N PHE A 248 0.46 -6.23 31.34
CA PHE A 248 0.57 -6.73 29.98
C PHE A 248 -0.80 -6.74 29.28
N LYS A 249 -0.92 -5.99 28.18
CA LYS A 249 -2.17 -5.84 27.44
C LYS A 249 -2.23 -6.63 26.12
N GLY A 250 -1.20 -7.41 25.79
CA GLY A 250 -1.21 -8.28 24.62
C GLY A 250 -1.36 -7.55 23.29
N VAL A 251 -0.81 -6.34 23.17
CA VAL A 251 -0.89 -5.54 21.94
C VAL A 251 -0.09 -6.20 20.84
N VAL A 252 -0.74 -6.55 19.74
CA VAL A 252 -0.10 -7.16 18.58
C VAL A 252 0.03 -6.14 17.46
N GLU A 253 1.25 -5.86 17.03
CA GLU A 253 1.50 -5.12 15.78
C GLU A 253 1.28 -6.05 14.58
N VAL A 254 0.25 -5.76 13.78
CA VAL A 254 -0.20 -6.57 12.64
C VAL A 254 0.50 -6.13 11.36
N ALA A 255 0.58 -4.83 11.10
CA ALA A 255 1.20 -4.29 9.91
C ALA A 255 1.74 -2.88 10.15
N ARG A 256 2.80 -2.50 9.44
CA ARG A 256 3.44 -1.20 9.54
C ARG A 256 3.89 -0.69 8.19
N ALA A 257 3.80 0.63 7.99
CA ALA A 257 4.49 1.33 6.93
C ALA A 257 5.08 2.64 7.47
N ASP A 258 6.38 2.83 7.29
CA ASP A 258 7.03 4.11 7.54
C ASP A 258 6.69 5.07 6.39
N ILE A 259 6.24 6.28 6.73
CA ILE A 259 5.81 7.32 5.78
C ILE A 259 6.95 8.31 5.54
N THR A 260 7.58 8.76 6.63
CA THR A 260 8.79 9.59 6.62
C THR A 260 9.80 8.96 7.60
N GLU A 261 10.95 9.61 7.83
CA GLU A 261 11.89 9.16 8.86
C GLU A 261 11.29 9.19 10.28
N THR A 262 10.28 10.03 10.50
CA THR A 262 9.69 10.28 11.82
C THR A 262 8.23 9.86 11.93
N ASP A 263 7.53 9.72 10.80
CA ASP A 263 6.12 9.36 10.71
C ASP A 263 5.90 7.92 10.25
N ALA A 264 4.98 7.22 10.90
CA ALA A 264 4.59 5.87 10.55
C ALA A 264 3.08 5.65 10.73
N ALA A 265 2.54 4.73 9.94
CA ALA A 265 1.20 4.17 10.12
C ALA A 265 1.33 2.71 10.57
N VAL A 266 0.71 2.39 11.71
CA VAL A 266 0.83 1.06 12.33
C VAL A 266 -0.55 0.52 12.70
N VAL A 267 -0.82 -0.71 12.27
CA VAL A 267 -2.02 -1.49 12.62
C VAL A 267 -1.72 -2.34 13.83
N TYR A 268 -2.54 -2.16 14.86
CA TYR A 268 -2.52 -2.93 16.10
C TYR A 268 -3.81 -3.73 16.25
N HIS A 269 -3.70 -4.91 16.85
CA HIS A 269 -4.83 -5.72 17.29
C HIS A 269 -4.71 -5.98 18.79
N CYS A 270 -5.76 -5.62 19.55
CA CYS A 270 -5.85 -5.79 20.99
C CYS A 270 -7.30 -5.63 21.48
N ASP A 271 -7.55 -6.04 22.72
CA ASP A 271 -8.87 -5.89 23.38
C ASP A 271 -9.15 -4.45 23.87
N MET A 272 -8.14 -3.56 23.82
CA MET A 272 -8.25 -2.18 24.30
C MET A 272 -8.98 -1.25 23.32
N GLY A 273 -9.56 -0.18 23.87
CA GLY A 273 -10.01 0.95 23.06
C GLY A 273 -8.82 1.71 22.44
N ILE A 274 -9.04 2.43 21.33
CA ILE A 274 -7.95 3.14 20.63
C ILE A 274 -7.26 4.21 21.50
N TYR A 275 -7.99 4.83 22.43
CA TYR A 275 -7.43 5.79 23.39
C TYR A 275 -6.56 5.12 24.46
N GLU A 276 -7.01 3.98 24.98
CA GLU A 276 -6.24 3.17 25.94
C GLU A 276 -4.97 2.61 25.29
N LEU A 277 -5.07 2.17 24.03
CA LEU A 277 -3.92 1.75 23.24
C LEU A 277 -2.92 2.90 23.06
N GLU A 278 -3.39 4.10 22.72
CA GLU A 278 -2.52 5.28 22.57
C GLU A 278 -1.75 5.60 23.86
N GLU A 279 -2.43 5.58 25.02
CA GLU A 279 -1.81 5.80 26.33
C GLU A 279 -0.80 4.69 26.66
N TYR A 280 -1.17 3.43 26.42
CA TYR A 280 -0.30 2.28 26.64
C TYR A 280 0.98 2.35 25.79
N LEU A 281 0.86 2.66 24.49
CA LEU A 281 2.01 2.82 23.59
C LEU A 281 2.92 3.97 24.03
N THR A 282 2.33 5.09 24.49
CA THR A 282 3.09 6.24 25.00
C THR A 282 3.90 5.85 26.25
N LYS A 283 3.30 5.09 27.18
CA LYS A 283 3.97 4.60 28.38
C LYS A 283 5.09 3.61 28.07
N LEU A 284 4.90 2.75 27.06
CA LEU A 284 5.82 1.67 26.72
C LEU A 284 7.03 2.17 25.91
N TYR A 285 6.78 2.96 24.87
CA TYR A 285 7.82 3.38 23.91
C TYR A 285 8.25 4.83 24.06
N GLY A 286 7.58 5.65 24.87
CA GLY A 286 7.87 7.09 25.00
C GLY A 286 7.49 7.93 23.78
N LYS A 287 7.41 7.32 22.59
CA LYS A 287 6.94 7.91 21.34
C LYS A 287 5.89 7.00 20.68
N LYS A 288 4.82 7.62 20.18
CA LYS A 288 3.74 6.94 19.46
C LYS A 288 3.86 7.15 17.94
N PRO A 289 3.40 6.21 17.10
CA PRO A 289 3.29 6.43 15.67
C PRO A 289 2.37 7.61 15.34
N THR A 290 2.61 8.24 14.19
CA THR A 290 1.77 9.33 13.68
C THR A 290 0.33 8.86 13.45
N PHE A 291 0.15 7.67 12.88
CA PHE A 291 -1.16 7.07 12.68
C PHE A 291 -1.25 5.72 13.39
N ILE A 292 -2.15 5.64 14.37
CA ILE A 292 -2.46 4.44 15.12
C ILE A 292 -3.76 3.87 14.53
N ILE A 293 -3.70 2.63 14.04
CA ILE A 293 -4.83 1.95 13.43
C ILE A 293 -5.20 0.75 14.31
N LEU A 294 -6.36 0.79 14.95
CA LEU A 294 -6.87 -0.32 15.75
C LEU A 294 -7.73 -1.24 14.88
N GLN A 295 -7.30 -2.48 14.72
CA GLN A 295 -8.07 -3.56 14.12
C GLN A 295 -8.97 -4.21 15.17
N LYS A 296 -10.30 -4.02 15.06
CA LYS A 296 -11.28 -4.70 15.92
C LYS A 296 -11.57 -6.11 15.41
N ASP A 297 -11.74 -6.24 14.11
CA ASP A 297 -11.90 -7.51 13.40
C ASP A 297 -11.32 -7.40 11.98
N ARG A 298 -11.49 -8.42 11.14
CA ARG A 298 -10.95 -8.43 9.77
C ARG A 298 -11.45 -7.29 8.88
N ARG A 299 -12.60 -6.69 9.18
CA ARG A 299 -13.27 -5.68 8.34
C ARG A 299 -13.45 -4.34 9.05
N HIS A 300 -13.25 -4.25 10.35
CA HIS A 300 -13.49 -3.02 11.11
C HIS A 300 -12.21 -2.48 11.74
N TYR A 301 -11.88 -1.26 11.32
CA TYR A 301 -10.69 -0.54 11.75
C TYR A 301 -11.06 0.85 12.27
N THR A 302 -10.37 1.30 13.31
CA THR A 302 -10.42 2.69 13.78
C THR A 302 -9.05 3.31 13.53
N ILE A 303 -8.99 4.48 12.90
CA ILE A 303 -7.72 5.19 12.66
C ILE A 303 -7.72 6.46 13.50
N ARG A 304 -6.60 6.71 14.17
CA ARG A 304 -6.36 7.91 14.96
C ARG A 304 -5.02 8.53 14.61
N LYS A 305 -5.00 9.85 14.53
CA LYS A 305 -3.77 10.63 14.46
C LYS A 305 -3.21 10.76 15.87
N GLY A 306 -2.12 10.04 16.14
CA GLY A 306 -1.46 10.02 17.44
C GLY A 306 -0.63 11.29 17.67
N ASP A 307 0.18 11.69 16.69
CA ASP A 307 0.99 12.90 16.78
C ASP A 307 0.24 14.12 16.23
N MET A 308 -0.17 15.03 17.13
CA MET A 308 -0.89 16.25 16.77
C MET A 308 -0.02 17.25 16.00
N PHE A 309 1.30 17.21 16.17
CA PHE A 309 2.22 18.17 15.56
C PHE A 309 2.67 17.76 14.16
N SER A 310 2.47 16.49 13.77
CA SER A 310 2.73 16.05 12.41
C SER A 310 1.86 16.83 11.41
N PRO A 311 2.42 17.36 10.31
CA PRO A 311 1.66 18.09 9.31
C PRO A 311 0.74 17.17 8.47
N LEU A 312 0.90 15.84 8.59
CA LEU A 312 0.14 14.86 7.83
C LEU A 312 -1.34 14.86 8.27
N LYS A 313 -2.24 14.85 7.29
CA LYS A 313 -3.69 14.95 7.50
C LYS A 313 -4.39 13.63 7.22
N LEU A 314 -5.28 13.24 8.12
CA LEU A 314 -6.02 11.99 8.02
C LEU A 314 -6.98 11.96 6.82
N ASP A 315 -7.46 13.12 6.37
CA ASP A 315 -8.28 13.26 5.16
C ASP A 315 -7.62 12.65 3.91
N ARG A 316 -6.29 12.81 3.75
CA ARG A 316 -5.57 12.22 2.61
C ARG A 316 -5.57 10.70 2.65
N ILE A 317 -5.48 10.12 3.86
CA ILE A 317 -5.58 8.67 4.05
C ILE A 317 -6.99 8.19 3.69
N TYR A 318 -8.04 8.88 4.14
CA TYR A 318 -9.42 8.51 3.80
C TYR A 318 -9.67 8.55 2.30
N GLU A 319 -9.19 9.58 1.60
CA GLU A 319 -9.30 9.70 0.14
C GLU A 319 -8.63 8.51 -0.56
N ARG A 320 -7.42 8.16 -0.11
CA ARG A 320 -6.68 7.04 -0.66
C ARG A 320 -7.37 5.70 -0.41
N LEU A 321 -7.84 5.45 0.80
CA LEU A 321 -8.53 4.21 1.16
C LEU A 321 -9.85 4.08 0.40
N ASN A 322 -10.67 5.13 0.34
CA ASN A 322 -11.94 5.13 -0.39
C ASN A 322 -11.81 4.91 -1.90
N LEU A 323 -10.66 5.24 -2.48
CA LEU A 323 -10.40 4.98 -3.89
C LEU A 323 -10.16 3.48 -4.18
N PHE A 324 -9.49 2.77 -3.28
CA PHE A 324 -9.04 1.40 -3.49
C PHE A 324 -9.82 0.34 -2.72
N ASP A 325 -10.64 0.72 -1.74
CA ASP A 325 -11.45 -0.22 -0.99
C ASP A 325 -12.65 -0.73 -1.81
N PRO A 326 -12.71 -2.02 -2.15
CA PRO A 326 -13.81 -2.57 -2.94
C PRO A 326 -15.15 -2.58 -2.18
N ALA A 327 -15.14 -2.48 -0.85
CA ALA A 327 -16.36 -2.42 -0.04
C ALA A 327 -17.00 -1.03 -0.03
N VAL A 328 -16.26 0.02 -0.43
CA VAL A 328 -16.79 1.37 -0.55
C VAL A 328 -17.61 1.48 -1.82
N SER A 329 -18.92 1.34 -1.67
CA SER A 329 -19.86 1.52 -2.78
C SER A 329 -20.12 3.01 -3.01
N GLY A 330 -20.30 3.40 -4.27
CA GLY A 330 -20.73 4.77 -4.59
C GLY A 330 -22.23 5.04 -4.31
N GLN A 331 -23.02 4.07 -3.85
CA GLN A 331 -24.45 4.30 -3.59
C GLN A 331 -24.71 4.96 -2.24
N ASP A 332 -23.95 4.57 -1.23
CA ASP A 332 -24.09 5.08 0.14
C ASP A 332 -22.93 6.03 0.44
N ALA A 333 -23.26 7.33 0.52
CA ALA A 333 -22.28 8.36 0.82
C ALA A 333 -21.70 8.23 2.23
N GLU A 334 -22.40 7.61 3.18
CA GLU A 334 -21.98 7.49 4.57
C GLU A 334 -21.17 6.20 4.82
N ASN A 335 -21.37 5.17 4.00
CA ASN A 335 -20.63 3.91 4.12
C ASN A 335 -19.25 3.96 3.44
N ARG A 336 -18.34 4.76 4.00
CA ARG A 336 -16.97 4.95 3.52
C ARG A 336 -15.98 5.12 4.67
N TRP A 337 -14.68 5.08 4.37
CA TRP A 337 -13.66 5.53 5.33
C TRP A 337 -13.85 7.01 5.62
N GLY A 338 -13.91 7.36 6.90
CA GLY A 338 -14.12 8.75 7.29
C GLY A 338 -14.23 8.97 8.79
N GLY A 339 -14.33 10.24 9.17
CA GLY A 339 -14.37 10.70 10.54
C GLY A 339 -13.98 12.17 10.64
N SER A 340 -13.42 12.54 11.77
CA SER A 340 -12.79 13.84 12.00
C SER A 340 -11.34 13.85 11.51
N GLY A 341 -10.67 15.01 11.54
CA GLY A 341 -9.25 15.13 11.21
C GLY A 341 -8.31 14.35 12.14
N ASP A 342 -8.77 13.98 13.33
CA ASP A 342 -7.97 13.32 14.36
C ASP A 342 -8.35 11.86 14.58
N ILE A 343 -9.59 11.47 14.27
CA ILE A 343 -10.09 10.10 14.44
C ILE A 343 -11.23 9.77 13.48
N GLY A 344 -11.21 8.55 12.97
CA GLY A 344 -12.30 7.95 12.20
C GLY A 344 -12.11 6.45 12.03
N GLY A 345 -12.68 5.87 10.98
CA GLY A 345 -12.61 4.43 10.80
C GLY A 345 -13.06 3.94 9.43
N SER A 346 -13.13 2.62 9.31
CA SER A 346 -13.61 1.90 8.14
C SER A 346 -15.11 2.13 7.89
N PRO A 347 -15.64 1.78 6.70
CA PRO A 347 -17.07 1.85 6.39
C PRO A 347 -17.91 1.15 7.47
N ARG A 348 -18.94 1.84 8.00
CA ARG A 348 -19.70 1.36 9.18
C ARG A 348 -20.67 0.22 8.85
N GLY A 349 -21.21 0.19 7.64
CA GLY A 349 -22.23 -0.79 7.23
C GLY A 349 -21.61 -2.09 6.74
N THR A 350 -20.61 -2.00 5.87
CA THR A 350 -20.00 -3.19 5.21
C THR A 350 -18.67 -3.62 5.82
N GLY A 351 -18.03 -2.74 6.59
CA GLY A 351 -16.60 -2.83 6.86
C GLY A 351 -15.75 -2.59 5.60
N THR A 352 -14.43 -2.68 5.74
CA THR A 352 -13.47 -2.63 4.63
C THR A 352 -13.29 -4.00 3.97
N GLY A 353 -12.97 -3.99 2.67
CA GLY A 353 -12.46 -5.15 1.94
C GLY A 353 -10.93 -5.19 1.83
N LEU A 354 -10.22 -4.29 2.52
CA LEU A 354 -8.76 -4.20 2.48
C LEU A 354 -8.10 -4.96 3.64
N SER A 355 -6.98 -5.63 3.36
CA SER A 355 -6.13 -6.24 4.38
C SER A 355 -5.33 -5.19 5.16
N ALA A 356 -4.87 -5.54 6.37
CA ALA A 356 -4.06 -4.65 7.21
C ALA A 356 -2.78 -4.16 6.51
N THR A 357 -2.11 -5.04 5.77
CA THR A 357 -0.90 -4.72 4.99
C THR A 357 -1.22 -3.76 3.84
N ARG A 358 -2.36 -3.95 3.15
CA ARG A 358 -2.80 -3.02 2.10
C ARG A 358 -3.18 -1.67 2.68
N ILE A 359 -3.82 -1.61 3.86
CA ILE A 359 -4.17 -0.37 4.54
C ILE A 359 -2.93 0.47 4.84
N VAL A 360 -1.91 -0.08 5.51
CA VAL A 360 -0.69 0.70 5.85
C VAL A 360 0.07 1.14 4.59
N ARG A 361 0.08 0.31 3.54
CA ARG A 361 0.68 0.66 2.24
C ARG A 361 -0.05 1.84 1.60
N LEU A 362 -1.38 1.82 1.59
CA LEU A 362 -2.18 2.94 1.08
C LEU A 362 -2.00 4.20 1.94
N CYS A 363 -1.82 4.08 3.27
CA CYS A 363 -1.49 5.21 4.12
C CYS A 363 -0.16 5.87 3.70
N ARG A 364 0.87 5.09 3.37
CA ARG A 364 2.14 5.60 2.83
C ARG A 364 1.95 6.25 1.46
N GLU A 365 1.29 5.56 0.54
CA GLU A 365 1.02 6.07 -0.82
C GLU A 365 0.22 7.40 -0.82
N ALA A 366 -0.55 7.68 0.24
CA ALA A 366 -1.31 8.93 0.38
C ALA A 366 -0.42 10.19 0.55
N PHE A 367 0.86 10.01 0.92
CA PHE A 367 1.82 11.10 1.15
C PHE A 367 3.06 11.00 0.25
N GLU A 368 3.11 10.00 -0.62
CA GLU A 368 4.22 9.82 -1.55
C GLU A 368 4.16 10.90 -2.64
N GLU A 369 5.16 11.78 -2.67
CA GLU A 369 5.28 12.78 -3.72
C GLU A 369 5.82 12.14 -5.00
N ILE A 370 5.09 12.33 -6.09
CA ILE A 370 5.50 11.84 -7.41
C ILE A 370 6.51 12.82 -8.00
N ASP A 371 7.69 12.31 -8.34
CA ASP A 371 8.73 13.08 -9.00
C ASP A 371 8.26 13.58 -10.39
N SER A 372 8.90 14.65 -10.87
CA SER A 372 8.49 15.29 -12.13
C SER A 372 8.66 14.38 -13.36
N VAL A 373 9.61 13.44 -13.33
CA VAL A 373 9.84 12.51 -14.45
C VAL A 373 8.75 11.47 -14.50
N THR A 374 8.39 10.87 -13.36
CA THR A 374 7.26 9.94 -13.29
C THR A 374 5.96 10.62 -13.66
N ARG A 375 5.75 11.86 -13.21
CA ARG A 375 4.60 12.67 -13.61
C ARG A 375 4.54 12.82 -15.14
N LEU A 376 5.64 13.19 -15.78
CA LEU A 376 5.71 13.34 -17.23
C LEU A 376 5.46 12.01 -17.96
N LYS A 377 6.00 10.89 -17.45
CA LYS A 377 5.77 9.54 -18.01
C LYS A 377 4.29 9.15 -17.94
N LEU A 378 3.62 9.41 -16.81
CA LEU A 378 2.19 9.13 -16.65
C LEU A 378 1.35 9.96 -17.63
N LEU A 379 1.63 11.26 -17.74
CA LEU A 379 0.96 12.14 -18.69
C LEU A 379 1.23 11.71 -20.14
N GLY A 380 2.49 11.41 -20.49
CA GLY A 380 2.86 10.95 -21.83
C GLY A 380 2.17 9.63 -22.20
N ARG A 381 2.12 8.67 -21.26
CA ARG A 381 1.40 7.40 -21.44
C ARG A 381 -0.09 7.64 -21.67
N ALA A 382 -0.71 8.51 -20.88
CA ALA A 382 -2.12 8.86 -21.01
C ALA A 382 -2.41 9.61 -22.33
N ALA A 383 -1.51 10.49 -22.79
CA ALA A 383 -1.61 11.15 -24.10
C ALA A 383 -1.56 10.14 -25.26
N ILE A 384 -0.61 9.19 -25.21
CA ILE A 384 -0.45 8.16 -26.25
C ILE A 384 -1.76 7.39 -26.44
N TYR A 385 -2.41 6.98 -25.35
CA TYR A 385 -3.69 6.27 -25.45
C TYR A 385 -4.81 7.08 -26.09
N GLY A 386 -4.86 8.39 -25.81
CA GLY A 386 -5.87 9.29 -26.36
C GLY A 386 -5.64 9.72 -27.81
N VAL A 387 -4.47 9.40 -28.39
CA VAL A 387 -4.04 9.83 -29.72
C VAL A 387 -3.88 8.63 -30.68
N ILE A 388 -3.61 7.42 -30.18
CA ILE A 388 -3.45 6.21 -31.01
C ILE A 388 -4.64 5.98 -31.96
N PRO A 389 -5.91 6.00 -31.51
CA PRO A 389 -7.05 5.77 -32.41
C PRO A 389 -7.13 6.80 -33.55
N GLN A 390 -6.79 8.06 -33.26
CA GLN A 390 -6.79 9.17 -34.21
C GLN A 390 -5.66 9.00 -35.22
N LEU A 391 -4.44 8.71 -34.77
CA LEU A 391 -3.30 8.47 -35.66
C LEU A 391 -3.55 7.27 -36.56
N LEU A 392 -4.07 6.17 -36.02
CA LEU A 392 -4.43 4.99 -36.82
C LEU A 392 -5.52 5.34 -37.84
N GLY A 393 -6.51 6.15 -37.46
CA GLY A 393 -7.52 6.66 -38.39
C GLY A 393 -6.89 7.48 -39.53
N TRP A 394 -6.07 8.49 -39.21
CA TRP A 394 -5.38 9.30 -40.22
C TRP A 394 -4.46 8.47 -41.12
N MET A 395 -3.70 7.52 -40.55
CA MET A 395 -2.83 6.64 -41.33
C MET A 395 -3.63 5.76 -42.29
N SER A 396 -4.78 5.24 -41.86
CA SER A 396 -5.67 4.48 -42.74
C SER A 396 -6.26 5.36 -43.85
N MET A 397 -6.53 6.64 -43.57
CA MET A 397 -7.01 7.58 -44.58
C MET A 397 -5.96 7.85 -45.64
N VAL A 398 -4.73 8.14 -45.21
CA VAL A 398 -3.58 8.35 -46.09
C VAL A 398 -3.29 7.08 -46.89
N ALA A 399 -3.31 5.91 -46.25
CA ALA A 399 -3.12 4.64 -46.95
C ALA A 399 -4.19 4.41 -48.03
N GLY A 400 -5.45 4.77 -47.77
CA GLY A 400 -6.54 4.68 -48.75
C GLY A 400 -6.31 5.52 -50.01
N LEU A 401 -5.54 6.61 -49.93
CA LEU A 401 -5.22 7.45 -51.08
C LEU A 401 -4.17 6.83 -52.02
N PHE A 402 -3.35 5.91 -51.51
CA PHE A 402 -2.19 5.37 -52.24
C PHE A 402 -2.24 3.85 -52.46
N PHE A 403 -3.10 3.11 -51.74
CA PHE A 403 -3.14 1.65 -51.75
C PHE A 403 -4.56 1.12 -51.95
N SER A 404 -4.77 0.36 -53.04
CA SER A 404 -6.08 -0.21 -53.41
C SER A 404 -6.75 -1.09 -52.36
N PRO A 405 -6.06 -1.85 -51.48
CA PRO A 405 -6.73 -2.57 -50.40
C PRO A 405 -7.39 -1.65 -49.37
N PHE A 406 -6.94 -0.39 -49.29
CA PHE A 406 -7.45 0.59 -48.33
C PHE A 406 -8.43 1.61 -48.96
N GLU A 407 -8.60 1.58 -50.28
CA GLU A 407 -9.53 2.46 -51.01
C GLU A 407 -10.99 2.31 -50.53
N ARG A 408 -11.36 1.11 -50.09
CA ARG A 408 -12.67 0.83 -49.48
C ARG A 408 -12.94 1.62 -48.20
N PHE A 409 -11.89 2.01 -47.46
CA PHE A 409 -12.03 2.88 -46.28
C PHE A 409 -12.35 4.34 -46.63
N LEU A 410 -12.20 4.74 -47.91
CA LEU A 410 -12.57 6.07 -48.40
C LEU A 410 -13.91 6.08 -49.13
N THR A 411 -14.32 4.93 -49.69
CA THR A 411 -15.41 4.84 -50.67
C THR A 411 -16.67 4.15 -50.13
N GLU A 412 -16.56 3.23 -49.16
CA GLU A 412 -17.72 2.54 -48.60
C GLU A 412 -18.20 3.20 -47.29
N PRO A 413 -19.48 3.53 -47.11
CA PRO A 413 -19.98 4.12 -45.86
C PRO A 413 -19.80 3.23 -44.62
N MET A 414 -19.95 1.90 -44.78
CA MET A 414 -19.86 0.93 -43.67
C MET A 414 -18.42 0.50 -43.32
N LEU A 415 -17.57 0.33 -44.34
CA LEU A 415 -16.14 0.04 -44.16
C LEU A 415 -15.31 1.33 -44.07
N GLY A 416 -15.92 2.48 -44.29
CA GLY A 416 -15.28 3.79 -44.34
C GLY A 416 -14.74 4.24 -42.99
N LEU A 417 -13.72 5.09 -43.06
CA LEU A 417 -13.21 5.86 -41.92
C LEU A 417 -14.26 6.73 -41.25
N SER A 418 -15.37 7.01 -41.93
CA SER A 418 -16.40 7.93 -41.49
C SER A 418 -17.35 7.42 -40.42
N THR A 419 -17.54 6.11 -40.27
CA THR A 419 -18.49 5.56 -39.28
C THR A 419 -18.05 4.24 -38.64
N GLY A 420 -17.61 3.25 -39.43
CA GLY A 420 -17.35 1.89 -38.93
C GLY A 420 -15.93 1.66 -38.43
N PHE A 421 -14.93 1.98 -39.26
CA PHE A 421 -13.54 1.60 -38.97
C PHE A 421 -12.93 2.42 -37.81
N PHE A 422 -13.18 3.73 -37.75
CA PHE A 422 -12.71 4.55 -36.63
C PHE A 422 -13.38 4.14 -35.32
N THR A 423 -14.70 3.88 -35.32
CA THR A 423 -15.43 3.35 -34.17
C THR A 423 -14.87 1.99 -33.73
N PHE A 424 -14.51 1.13 -34.68
CA PHE A 424 -13.83 -0.14 -34.40
C PHE A 424 -12.46 0.07 -33.74
N LEU A 425 -11.62 1.00 -34.24
CA LEU A 425 -10.31 1.30 -33.65
C LEU A 425 -10.43 1.84 -32.22
N VAL A 426 -11.37 2.75 -31.97
CA VAL A 426 -11.65 3.27 -30.63
C VAL A 426 -12.14 2.14 -29.72
N THR A 427 -13.06 1.30 -30.19
CA THR A 427 -13.57 0.15 -29.44
C THR A 427 -12.46 -0.84 -29.10
N LEU A 428 -11.62 -1.22 -30.07
CA LEU A 428 -10.49 -2.13 -29.88
C LEU A 428 -9.50 -1.56 -28.86
N THR A 429 -9.22 -0.26 -28.91
CA THR A 429 -8.34 0.43 -27.97
C THR A 429 -8.91 0.39 -26.56
N VAL A 430 -10.20 0.68 -26.38
CA VAL A 430 -10.89 0.59 -25.07
C VAL A 430 -10.90 -0.84 -24.55
N VAL A 431 -11.15 -1.85 -25.39
CA VAL A 431 -11.14 -3.26 -25.01
C VAL A 431 -9.74 -3.71 -24.59
N ALA A 432 -8.70 -3.38 -25.36
CA ALA A 432 -7.32 -3.67 -25.02
C ALA A 432 -6.92 -3.00 -23.69
N PHE A 433 -7.36 -1.75 -23.49
CA PHE A 433 -7.16 -1.02 -22.26
C PHE A 433 -7.90 -1.64 -21.07
N TYR A 434 -9.12 -2.14 -21.28
CA TYR A 434 -9.89 -2.81 -20.25
C TYR A 434 -9.17 -4.06 -19.71
N PHE A 435 -8.68 -4.90 -20.61
CA PHE A 435 -7.98 -6.14 -20.25
C PHE A 435 -6.59 -5.90 -19.63
N SER A 436 -5.89 -4.83 -20.04
CA SER A 436 -4.55 -4.52 -19.52
C SER A 436 -4.57 -3.82 -18.16
N GLU A 437 -5.44 -2.82 -17.99
CA GLU A 437 -5.38 -1.90 -16.85
C GLU A 437 -6.68 -1.88 -16.03
N ILE A 438 -7.84 -1.65 -16.67
CA ILE A 438 -9.11 -1.43 -15.93
C ILE A 438 -9.48 -2.62 -15.05
N ARG A 439 -9.31 -3.84 -15.57
CA ARG A 439 -9.62 -5.08 -14.84
C ARG A 439 -8.87 -5.18 -13.50
N ARG A 440 -7.69 -4.57 -13.38
CA ARG A 440 -6.85 -4.63 -12.17
C ARG A 440 -7.25 -3.61 -11.12
N SER A 441 -7.85 -2.48 -11.51
CA SER A 441 -8.23 -1.39 -10.59
C SER A 441 -9.51 -0.68 -11.03
N PRO A 442 -10.67 -1.38 -11.08
CA PRO A 442 -11.88 -0.86 -11.69
C PRO A 442 -12.39 0.44 -11.05
N THR A 443 -12.16 0.63 -9.75
CA THR A 443 -12.56 1.82 -9.00
C THR A 443 -11.84 3.09 -9.46
N SER A 444 -10.54 3.00 -9.77
CA SER A 444 -9.73 4.12 -10.30
C SER A 444 -10.26 4.62 -11.65
N TYR A 445 -10.82 3.71 -12.45
CA TYR A 445 -11.42 3.99 -13.75
C TYR A 445 -12.89 4.42 -13.69
N GLY A 446 -13.47 4.56 -12.48
CA GLY A 446 -14.83 5.04 -12.29
C GLY A 446 -15.91 3.99 -12.54
N LEU A 447 -15.56 2.70 -12.59
CA LEU A 447 -16.52 1.60 -12.71
C LEU A 447 -17.22 1.32 -11.36
N ARG A 448 -18.00 2.28 -10.90
CA ARG A 448 -18.86 2.18 -9.71
C ARG A 448 -20.17 2.93 -9.94
N LEU A 449 -21.15 2.69 -9.10
CA LEU A 449 -22.41 3.45 -9.12
C LEU A 449 -22.18 4.90 -8.66
N PRO A 450 -22.88 5.89 -9.22
CA PRO A 450 -22.65 7.30 -8.90
C PRO A 450 -23.11 7.67 -7.50
N VAL A 451 -22.29 8.48 -6.81
CA VAL A 451 -22.61 9.04 -5.49
C VAL A 451 -23.35 10.36 -5.61
N GLY A 452 -24.54 10.43 -5.01
CA GLY A 452 -25.31 11.65 -4.82
C GLY A 452 -25.68 12.42 -6.09
N TRP A 453 -26.09 13.68 -5.92
CA TRP A 453 -26.69 14.50 -6.99
C TRP A 453 -26.02 15.88 -7.18
N ASP A 454 -24.93 16.16 -6.45
CA ASP A 454 -24.23 17.47 -6.51
C ASP A 454 -23.68 17.80 -7.90
N TRP A 455 -23.40 16.76 -8.69
CA TRP A 455 -22.91 16.86 -10.06
C TRP A 455 -23.92 17.49 -11.03
N LEU A 456 -25.22 17.49 -10.71
CA LEU A 456 -26.26 18.12 -11.54
C LEU A 456 -26.03 19.62 -11.75
N ARG A 457 -25.30 20.29 -10.84
CA ARG A 457 -24.93 21.71 -10.99
C ARG A 457 -24.02 21.98 -12.20
N PHE A 458 -23.29 20.96 -12.67
CA PHE A 458 -22.43 21.05 -13.85
C PHE A 458 -23.12 20.59 -15.13
N LEU A 459 -24.32 20.01 -15.02
CA LEU A 459 -25.09 19.53 -16.18
C LEU A 459 -25.40 20.65 -17.19
N PRO A 460 -25.83 21.87 -16.80
CA PRO A 460 -26.11 22.93 -17.78
C PRO A 460 -24.90 23.29 -18.64
N VAL A 461 -23.70 23.33 -18.04
CA VAL A 461 -22.44 23.62 -18.76
C VAL A 461 -22.12 22.48 -19.73
N SER A 462 -22.23 21.23 -19.30
CA SER A 462 -22.02 20.06 -20.16
C SER A 462 -23.01 20.02 -21.32
N VAL A 463 -24.30 20.29 -21.08
CA VAL A 463 -25.32 20.29 -22.13
C VAL A 463 -25.05 21.41 -23.13
N LEU A 464 -24.79 22.63 -22.68
CA LEU A 464 -24.53 23.77 -23.55
C LEU A 464 -23.28 23.55 -24.42
N ALA A 465 -22.16 23.18 -23.81
CA ALA A 465 -20.92 22.93 -24.55
C ALA A 465 -21.03 21.70 -25.47
N GLY A 466 -21.80 20.69 -25.08
CA GLY A 466 -22.11 19.52 -25.90
C GLY A 466 -22.86 19.90 -27.17
N VAL A 467 -23.96 20.66 -27.04
CA VAL A 467 -24.79 21.12 -28.17
C VAL A 467 -24.03 22.05 -29.11
N ILE A 468 -23.17 22.93 -28.59
CA ILE A 468 -22.39 23.85 -29.43
C ILE A 468 -21.41 23.06 -30.33
N GLY A 469 -20.90 21.92 -29.87
CA GLY A 469 -20.04 21.05 -30.68
C GLY A 469 -19.28 19.97 -29.91
N GLY A 470 -19.36 19.94 -28.56
CA GLY A 470 -18.65 18.96 -27.74
C GLY A 470 -19.07 17.49 -27.96
N SER A 471 -20.27 17.23 -28.49
CA SER A 471 -20.72 15.87 -28.83
C SER A 471 -20.10 15.36 -30.13
N TRP A 472 -19.61 14.12 -30.12
CA TRP A 472 -19.10 13.47 -31.33
C TRP A 472 -20.26 12.88 -32.15
N LEU A 473 -20.95 13.73 -32.92
CA LEU A 473 -21.92 13.32 -33.93
C LEU A 473 -21.26 13.44 -35.31
N THR A 474 -21.06 12.37 -36.07
CA THR A 474 -20.36 12.49 -37.36
C THR A 474 -21.30 12.93 -38.48
N LEU A 475 -20.87 13.89 -39.31
CA LEU A 475 -21.64 14.51 -40.41
C LEU A 475 -22.03 13.52 -41.53
N GLN A 476 -21.37 12.36 -41.57
CA GLN A 476 -21.58 11.32 -42.58
C GLN A 476 -22.56 10.24 -42.17
N TYR A 477 -23.12 10.30 -40.95
CA TYR A 477 -24.36 9.60 -40.65
C TYR A 477 -25.47 10.29 -41.43
N ASN A 478 -25.72 9.80 -42.64
CA ASN A 478 -26.82 10.25 -43.47
C ASN A 478 -28.09 10.20 -42.61
N LEU A 479 -28.92 11.25 -42.62
CA LEU A 479 -30.23 11.24 -41.98
C LEU A 479 -31.16 10.15 -42.53
N ASN A 480 -30.71 9.46 -43.59
CA ASN A 480 -31.30 8.29 -44.24
C ASN A 480 -30.54 6.96 -43.99
N GLY A 481 -29.58 6.93 -43.05
CA GLY A 481 -28.76 5.77 -42.72
C GLY A 481 -29.55 4.62 -42.11
N GLY A 482 -29.12 3.38 -42.36
CA GLY A 482 -29.76 2.18 -41.79
C GLY A 482 -29.58 2.09 -40.27
N GLY A 483 -30.40 1.28 -39.58
CA GLY A 483 -30.38 1.18 -38.10
C GLY A 483 -29.03 0.79 -37.47
N LEU A 484 -28.13 0.17 -38.24
CA LEU A 484 -26.76 -0.15 -37.79
C LEU A 484 -25.88 1.10 -37.70
N GLU A 485 -26.00 2.04 -38.64
CA GLU A 485 -25.21 3.27 -38.63
C GLU A 485 -25.57 4.11 -37.39
N TRP A 486 -26.87 4.25 -37.11
CA TRP A 486 -27.35 4.83 -35.85
C TRP A 486 -26.75 4.16 -34.61
N LEU A 487 -26.73 2.83 -34.57
CA LEU A 487 -26.17 2.08 -33.43
C LEU A 487 -24.68 2.39 -33.21
N PHE A 488 -23.87 2.42 -34.27
CA PHE A 488 -22.45 2.72 -34.13
C PHE A 488 -22.17 4.18 -33.78
N GLY A 489 -22.89 5.11 -34.40
CA GLY A 489 -22.64 6.56 -34.27
C GLY A 489 -23.24 7.21 -33.04
N ALA A 490 -24.51 6.93 -32.77
CA ALA A 490 -25.25 7.58 -31.70
C ALA A 490 -25.13 6.84 -30.36
N LEU A 491 -24.74 5.55 -30.37
CA LEU A 491 -24.63 4.74 -29.15
C LEU A 491 -23.21 4.25 -28.86
N ILE A 492 -22.60 3.47 -29.76
CA ILE A 492 -21.32 2.81 -29.46
C ILE A 492 -20.17 3.82 -29.36
N LEU A 493 -20.02 4.70 -30.36
CA LEU A 493 -18.95 5.69 -30.40
C LEU A 493 -18.94 6.61 -29.17
N PRO A 494 -20.05 7.25 -28.74
CA PRO A 494 -20.04 8.07 -27.54
C PRO A 494 -19.75 7.26 -26.26
N VAL A 495 -20.24 6.02 -26.15
CA VAL A 495 -19.89 5.17 -24.99
C VAL A 495 -18.38 4.91 -24.95
N MET A 496 -17.79 4.53 -26.08
CA MET A 496 -16.37 4.16 -26.15
C MET A 496 -15.44 5.37 -25.98
N THR A 497 -15.82 6.53 -26.49
CA THR A 497 -15.05 7.77 -26.30
C THR A 497 -15.10 8.26 -24.86
N ALA A 498 -16.27 8.17 -24.21
CA ALA A 498 -16.39 8.44 -22.78
C ALA A 498 -15.50 7.49 -21.96
N LEU A 499 -15.47 6.20 -22.31
CA LEU A 499 -14.59 5.22 -21.67
C LEU A 499 -13.10 5.47 -21.98
N LEU A 500 -12.75 5.97 -23.17
CA LEU A 500 -11.36 6.26 -23.53
C LEU A 500 -10.81 7.46 -22.74
N TYR A 501 -11.48 8.62 -22.83
CA TYR A 501 -10.99 9.87 -22.25
C TYR A 501 -11.26 9.97 -20.76
N PHE A 502 -12.51 9.75 -20.34
CA PHE A 502 -12.91 9.94 -18.96
C PHE A 502 -12.79 8.63 -18.18
N GLY A 503 -12.93 7.47 -18.80
CA GLY A 503 -12.56 6.20 -18.17
C GLY A 503 -11.03 6.08 -18.08
N GLY A 504 -10.38 5.87 -19.22
CA GLY A 504 -8.99 5.44 -19.32
C GLY A 504 -7.93 6.49 -19.03
N ILE A 505 -7.94 7.61 -19.77
CA ILE A 505 -6.95 8.69 -19.59
C ILE A 505 -7.07 9.31 -18.20
N HIS A 506 -8.27 9.77 -17.84
CA HIS A 506 -8.52 10.34 -16.51
C HIS A 506 -8.25 9.30 -15.41
N GLY A 507 -8.77 8.07 -15.55
CA GLY A 507 -8.63 7.02 -14.55
C GLY A 507 -7.21 6.51 -14.32
N ASN A 508 -6.33 6.59 -15.31
CA ASN A 508 -4.90 6.27 -15.13
C ASN A 508 -4.20 7.30 -14.23
N LEU A 509 -4.68 8.54 -14.23
CA LEU A 509 -4.12 9.63 -13.43
C LEU A 509 -4.74 9.69 -12.02
N VAL A 510 -5.98 9.25 -11.82
CA VAL A 510 -6.65 9.30 -10.50
C VAL A 510 -5.81 8.72 -9.34
N PRO A 511 -5.11 7.57 -9.47
CA PRO A 511 -4.23 7.04 -8.44
C PRO A 511 -3.00 7.89 -8.09
N HIS A 512 -2.77 9.00 -8.77
CA HIS A 512 -1.49 9.71 -8.71
C HIS A 512 -1.67 11.19 -8.38
N PHE A 513 -2.89 11.70 -8.43
CA PHE A 513 -3.18 13.11 -8.25
C PHE A 513 -4.37 13.31 -7.31
N LEU A 514 -4.41 14.48 -6.68
CA LEU A 514 -5.57 14.92 -5.92
C LEU A 514 -6.76 15.13 -6.86
N ILE A 515 -7.91 14.57 -6.52
CA ILE A 515 -9.15 14.68 -7.29
C ILE A 515 -10.28 15.24 -6.43
N GLN A 516 -11.33 15.76 -7.05
CA GLN A 516 -12.53 16.17 -6.31
C GLN A 516 -13.22 14.96 -5.67
N ARG A 517 -13.98 15.24 -4.62
CA ARG A 517 -14.79 14.25 -3.89
C ARG A 517 -16.24 14.68 -3.78
N PHE A 518 -17.12 13.72 -3.56
CA PHE A 518 -18.51 13.99 -3.16
C PHE A 518 -18.53 14.87 -1.91
N ARG A 519 -19.30 15.96 -1.93
CA ARG A 519 -19.38 17.00 -0.87
C ARG A 519 -18.05 17.67 -0.44
N GLY A 520 -16.95 17.44 -1.16
CA GLY A 520 -15.67 18.12 -0.89
C GLY A 520 -15.60 19.55 -1.43
N PRO A 521 -14.53 20.29 -1.08
CA PRO A 521 -14.28 21.61 -1.64
C PRO A 521 -14.16 21.54 -3.17
N PHE A 522 -14.53 22.62 -3.85
CA PHE A 522 -14.38 22.74 -5.29
C PHE A 522 -12.97 23.18 -5.66
N PHE A 523 -12.34 22.41 -6.55
CA PHE A 523 -11.11 22.75 -7.23
C PHE A 523 -11.05 21.98 -8.54
N ILE A 524 -10.23 22.43 -9.47
CA ILE A 524 -10.00 21.72 -10.74
C ILE A 524 -8.76 20.84 -10.56
N SER A 525 -8.92 19.53 -10.76
CA SER A 525 -7.84 18.56 -10.61
C SER A 525 -6.95 18.50 -11.87
N SER A 526 -5.69 18.11 -11.70
CA SER A 526 -4.79 17.87 -12.84
C SER A 526 -5.31 16.77 -13.79
N PRO A 527 -5.87 15.63 -13.30
CA PRO A 527 -6.51 14.64 -14.16
C PRO A 527 -7.65 15.21 -15.01
N ALA A 528 -8.49 16.09 -14.44
CA ALA A 528 -9.59 16.71 -15.17
C ALA A 528 -9.10 17.65 -16.27
N ILE A 529 -8.08 18.48 -16.00
CA ILE A 529 -7.46 19.34 -17.00
C ILE A 529 -6.87 18.50 -18.13
N PHE A 530 -6.11 17.46 -17.77
CA PHE A 530 -5.42 16.65 -18.76
C PHE A 530 -6.40 15.87 -19.65
N ALA A 531 -7.44 15.27 -19.07
CA ALA A 531 -8.48 14.60 -19.83
C ALA A 531 -9.24 15.59 -20.74
N ALA A 532 -9.49 16.82 -20.26
CA ALA A 532 -10.13 17.87 -21.06
C ALA A 532 -9.26 18.32 -22.24
N VAL A 533 -7.95 18.51 -22.04
CA VAL A 533 -6.99 18.83 -23.11
C VAL A 533 -6.91 17.68 -24.11
N ALA A 534 -6.77 16.44 -23.63
CA ALA A 534 -6.71 15.26 -24.48
C ALA A 534 -7.99 15.11 -25.31
N PHE A 535 -9.17 15.34 -24.70
CA PHE A 535 -10.45 15.34 -25.41
C PHE A 535 -10.54 16.47 -26.44
N ALA A 536 -10.11 17.68 -26.10
CA ALA A 536 -10.14 18.83 -27.00
C ALA A 536 -9.21 18.65 -28.21
N CYS A 537 -7.97 18.23 -27.99
CA CYS A 537 -7.05 17.88 -29.06
C CYS A 537 -7.58 16.70 -29.89
N GLY A 538 -8.06 15.65 -29.22
CA GLY A 538 -8.63 14.49 -29.88
C GLY A 538 -9.81 14.85 -30.79
N SER A 539 -10.66 15.77 -30.35
CA SER A 539 -11.82 16.28 -31.10
C SER A 539 -11.40 17.19 -32.27
N ALA A 540 -10.42 18.07 -32.06
CA ALA A 540 -9.93 18.97 -33.12
C ALA A 540 -9.18 18.24 -34.24
N PHE A 541 -8.53 17.11 -33.93
CA PHE A 541 -7.80 16.27 -34.88
C PHE A 541 -8.56 14.99 -35.26
N LEU A 542 -9.89 15.00 -35.18
CA LEU A 542 -10.70 13.88 -35.62
C LEU A 542 -10.50 13.62 -37.12
N PRO A 543 -10.27 12.35 -37.55
CA PRO A 543 -10.25 11.99 -38.96
C PRO A 543 -11.67 11.98 -39.58
N VAL A 544 -12.70 12.33 -38.81
CA VAL A 544 -14.12 12.39 -39.20
C VAL A 544 -14.69 13.77 -38.90
N SER A 545 -15.51 14.30 -39.80
CA SER A 545 -16.22 15.57 -39.56
C SER A 545 -17.31 15.37 -38.53
N THR A 546 -17.35 16.22 -37.49
CA THR A 546 -18.42 16.25 -36.50
C THR A 546 -19.40 17.38 -36.78
N VAL A 547 -20.67 17.18 -36.47
CA VAL A 547 -21.71 18.20 -36.52
C VAL A 547 -21.61 19.09 -35.28
N SER A 548 -21.47 20.38 -35.52
CA SER A 548 -21.55 21.42 -34.50
C SER A 548 -22.73 22.35 -34.76
N LEU A 549 -23.19 23.05 -33.74
CA LEU A 549 -24.18 24.12 -33.93
C LEU A 549 -23.64 25.20 -34.88
N PHE A 550 -22.31 25.38 -34.93
CA PHE A 550 -21.67 26.33 -35.82
C PHE A 550 -21.88 25.96 -37.30
N ASP A 551 -21.87 24.67 -37.64
CA ASP A 551 -22.13 24.20 -39.02
C ASP A 551 -23.56 24.51 -39.46
N PHE A 552 -24.51 24.54 -38.51
CA PHE A 552 -25.90 24.95 -38.77
C PHE A 552 -26.07 26.47 -38.87
N LEU A 553 -25.24 27.23 -38.16
CA LEU A 553 -25.29 28.70 -38.08
C LEU A 553 -24.38 29.40 -39.08
N GLN A 554 -23.54 28.68 -39.83
CA GLN A 554 -22.63 29.30 -40.81
C GLN A 554 -23.42 30.08 -41.86
N PRO A 555 -23.14 31.39 -42.04
CA PRO A 555 -23.65 32.12 -43.19
C PRO A 555 -22.97 31.54 -44.43
N THR A 556 -23.77 31.08 -45.39
CA THR A 556 -23.34 30.33 -46.58
C THR A 556 -22.38 31.08 -47.52
N THR A 557 -22.01 32.34 -47.24
CA THR A 557 -20.99 33.08 -48.00
C THR A 557 -20.44 34.26 -47.18
N ILE A 558 -19.16 34.20 -46.79
CA ILE A 558 -18.38 35.41 -46.48
C ILE A 558 -17.54 35.72 -47.74
N PRO A 559 -17.77 36.84 -48.43
CA PRO A 559 -17.02 37.16 -49.65
C PRO A 559 -15.52 37.23 -49.40
N GLY A 560 -14.74 36.39 -50.08
CA GLY A 560 -13.27 36.40 -50.05
C GLY A 560 -12.59 35.38 -49.13
N ILE A 561 -13.33 34.46 -48.50
CA ILE A 561 -12.76 33.31 -47.77
C ILE A 561 -13.32 32.02 -48.36
N ASP A 562 -12.44 31.18 -48.90
CA ASP A 562 -12.84 29.87 -49.43
C ASP A 562 -13.38 28.96 -48.32
N SER A 563 -14.31 28.07 -48.65
CA SER A 563 -15.03 27.19 -47.71
C SER A 563 -14.09 26.32 -46.86
N GLU A 564 -12.93 25.94 -47.38
CA GLU A 564 -11.92 25.14 -46.67
C GLU A 564 -11.21 25.92 -45.55
N HIS A 565 -10.98 27.22 -45.75
CA HIS A 565 -10.38 28.08 -44.72
C HIS A 565 -11.37 28.40 -43.58
N LEU A 566 -12.67 28.47 -43.89
CA LEU A 566 -13.74 28.63 -42.90
C LEU A 566 -13.89 27.38 -42.01
N ASP A 567 -13.69 26.17 -42.55
CA ASP A 567 -13.75 24.91 -41.80
C ASP A 567 -12.61 24.77 -40.78
N LEU A 568 -11.37 25.09 -41.17
CA LEU A 568 -10.22 25.06 -40.24
C LEU A 568 -10.34 26.12 -39.14
N ILE A 569 -10.77 27.34 -39.49
CA ILE A 569 -11.00 28.42 -38.52
C ILE A 569 -12.13 28.04 -37.56
N GLY A 570 -13.23 27.45 -38.07
CA GLY A 570 -14.32 26.92 -37.26
C GLY A 570 -13.86 25.88 -36.24
N LYS A 571 -13.06 24.90 -36.67
CA LYS A 571 -12.51 23.85 -35.78
C LYS A 571 -11.59 24.41 -34.70
N VAL A 572 -10.76 25.41 -35.01
CA VAL A 572 -9.91 26.09 -34.02
C VAL A 572 -10.75 26.90 -33.03
N MET A 573 -11.81 27.57 -33.49
CA MET A 573 -12.73 28.33 -32.64
C MET A 573 -13.55 27.43 -31.69
N LEU A 574 -13.73 26.15 -32.02
CA LEU A 574 -14.40 25.16 -31.16
C LEU A 574 -13.47 24.54 -30.10
N LEU A 575 -12.15 24.73 -30.17
CA LEU A 575 -11.21 24.17 -29.19
C LEU A 575 -11.53 24.54 -27.73
N PRO A 576 -11.88 25.80 -27.40
CA PRO A 576 -12.35 26.16 -26.06
C PRO A 576 -13.64 25.44 -25.67
N VAL A 577 -14.55 25.21 -26.62
CA VAL A 577 -15.82 24.49 -26.38
C VAL A 577 -15.54 23.03 -26.04
N TYR A 578 -14.69 22.36 -26.81
CA TYR A 578 -14.28 20.97 -26.52
C TYR A 578 -13.58 20.87 -25.16
N PHE A 579 -12.72 21.82 -24.82
CA PHE A 579 -12.05 21.86 -23.53
C PHE A 579 -13.05 22.04 -22.38
N VAL A 580 -13.98 22.99 -22.48
CA VAL A 580 -15.01 23.22 -21.46
C VAL A 580 -15.90 21.99 -21.29
N TYR A 581 -16.29 21.34 -22.38
CA TYR A 581 -17.08 20.11 -22.36
C TYR A 581 -16.33 18.95 -21.69
N GLY A 582 -15.07 18.72 -22.10
CA GLY A 582 -14.24 17.67 -21.49
C GLY A 582 -13.94 17.93 -20.02
N LEU A 583 -13.78 19.20 -19.65
CA LEU A 583 -13.57 19.60 -18.25
C LEU A 583 -14.83 19.37 -17.41
N SER A 584 -16.00 19.76 -17.90
CA SER A 584 -17.25 19.59 -17.17
C SER A 584 -17.60 18.11 -16.95
N LEU A 585 -17.40 17.27 -17.97
CA LEU A 585 -17.55 15.81 -17.84
C LEU A 585 -16.54 15.20 -16.86
N SER A 586 -15.29 15.65 -16.87
CA SER A 586 -14.27 15.20 -15.90
C SER A 586 -14.63 15.59 -14.46
N VAL A 587 -15.16 16.81 -14.25
CA VAL A 587 -15.65 17.26 -12.95
C VAL A 587 -16.84 16.41 -12.49
N ILE A 588 -17.79 16.10 -13.38
CA ILE A 588 -18.93 15.23 -13.07
C ILE A 588 -18.44 13.83 -12.67
N ARG A 589 -17.48 13.27 -13.39
CA ARG A 589 -16.86 11.98 -13.07
C ARG A 589 -16.29 11.95 -11.67
N GLU A 590 -15.51 12.96 -11.28
CA GLU A 590 -14.90 13.02 -9.95
C GLU A 590 -15.95 13.20 -8.85
N ARG A 591 -16.93 14.09 -9.07
CA ARG A 591 -17.99 14.38 -8.09
C ARG A 591 -18.92 13.21 -7.84
N THR A 592 -19.12 12.37 -8.84
CA THR A 592 -19.92 11.15 -8.74
C THR A 592 -19.08 9.93 -8.41
N GLU A 593 -17.76 10.06 -8.46
CA GLU A 593 -16.78 8.98 -8.44
C GLU A 593 -17.02 7.91 -9.54
N SER A 594 -17.88 8.21 -10.53
CA SER A 594 -18.43 7.25 -11.48
C SER A 594 -18.34 7.76 -12.91
N ILE A 595 -18.07 6.84 -13.83
CA ILE A 595 -18.10 7.11 -15.27
C ILE A 595 -19.53 7.05 -15.85
N LEU A 596 -20.49 6.46 -15.13
CA LEU A 596 -21.84 6.19 -15.65
C LEU A 596 -22.60 7.48 -15.99
N PRO A 597 -22.59 8.55 -15.17
CA PRO A 597 -23.23 9.81 -15.54
C PRO A 597 -22.59 10.45 -16.78
N VAL A 598 -21.27 10.32 -16.93
CA VAL A 598 -20.55 10.84 -18.09
C VAL A 598 -20.97 10.12 -19.36
N ILE A 599 -21.03 8.79 -19.34
CA ILE A 599 -21.53 7.98 -20.45
C ILE A 599 -22.96 8.38 -20.78
N GLY A 600 -23.84 8.46 -19.77
CA GLY A 600 -25.24 8.85 -19.96
C GLY A 600 -25.37 10.21 -20.63
N ILE A 601 -24.68 11.24 -20.11
CA ILE A 601 -24.73 12.60 -20.66
C ILE A 601 -24.20 12.62 -22.10
N HIS A 602 -23.03 12.03 -22.35
CA HIS A 602 -22.39 12.09 -23.66
C HIS A 602 -23.22 11.34 -24.71
N THR A 603 -23.66 10.12 -24.40
CA THR A 603 -24.49 9.31 -25.31
C THR A 603 -25.87 9.91 -25.55
N THR A 604 -26.56 10.40 -24.51
CA THR A 604 -27.89 11.01 -24.69
C THR A 604 -27.81 12.29 -25.51
N LEU A 605 -26.80 13.14 -25.30
CA LEU A 605 -26.61 14.35 -26.10
C LEU A 605 -26.34 14.01 -27.57
N THR A 606 -25.42 13.08 -27.85
CA THR A 606 -25.14 12.65 -29.22
C THR A 606 -26.38 12.05 -29.89
N ALA A 607 -27.14 11.22 -29.18
CA ALA A 607 -28.37 10.63 -29.72
C ALA A 607 -29.47 11.68 -29.96
N MET A 608 -29.65 12.66 -29.06
CA MET A 608 -30.59 13.76 -29.28
C MET A 608 -30.22 14.57 -30.51
N LEU A 609 -28.95 14.97 -30.64
CA LEU A 609 -28.49 15.73 -31.79
C LEU A 609 -28.66 14.95 -33.10
N PHE A 610 -28.47 13.63 -33.10
CA PHE A 610 -28.75 12.78 -34.25
C PHE A 610 -30.23 12.84 -34.71
N PHE A 611 -31.18 12.97 -33.78
CA PHE A 611 -32.61 12.98 -34.11
C PHE A 611 -33.17 14.37 -34.45
N PHE A 612 -32.54 15.44 -33.97
CA PHE A 612 -33.04 16.82 -34.11
C PHE A 612 -32.33 17.65 -35.19
N LEU A 613 -31.11 17.27 -35.55
CA LEU A 613 -30.38 17.76 -36.72
C LEU A 613 -30.55 16.74 -37.84
#